data_AF-A0A926A7S9-F1
#
_entry.id   AF-A0A926A7S9-F1
#
_cell.length_a   1.000
_cell.length_b   1.000
_cell.length_c   1.000
_cell.angle_alpha   90.00
_cell.angle_beta   90.00
_cell.angle_gamma   90.00
#
_symmetry.space_group_name_H-M   'P 1'
#
loop_
_entity.id
_entity.type
_entity.pdbx_description
1 polymer ?
#
loop_
_entity_poly.entity_id
_entity_poly.type
_entity_poly.pdbx_seq_one_letter_code
_entity_poly.pdbx_strand_id
1 'polypeptide(L)'
;MNIRRAHLDDAAALGDLWEQLVAYHQALDPDLPAAAPNGGTLYTRRLIDRLDDPQTRVLVAVLDDGRVVGYALAVLIDLSP
;
A
#
# COMPACT_ATOMS: atom_id res chain seq x y z
N MET A 1 9.06 -17.44 -1.80
CA MET A 1 8.19 -16.30 -1.41
C MET A 1 8.39 -15.97 0.07
N ASN A 2 8.61 -14.70 0.38
CA ASN A 2 8.87 -14.19 1.72
C ASN A 2 7.91 -13.04 2.05
N ILE A 3 7.45 -12.94 3.30
CA ILE A 3 6.66 -11.80 3.79
C ILE A 3 7.53 -11.02 4.78
N ARG A 4 7.71 -9.72 4.52
CA ARG A 4 8.53 -8.84 5.38
C ARG A 4 7.88 -7.48 5.56
N ARG A 5 8.42 -6.67 6.47
CA ARG A 5 8.07 -5.24 6.55
C ARG A 5 8.47 -4.55 5.25
N ALA A 6 7.64 -3.60 4.82
CA ALA A 6 7.98 -2.71 3.72
C ALA A 6 9.18 -1.83 4.08
N HIS A 7 10.00 -1.55 3.08
CA HIS A 7 11.11 -0.61 3.13
C HIS A 7 10.87 0.54 2.14
N LEU A 8 11.66 1.60 2.24
CA LEU A 8 11.60 2.73 1.31
C LEU A 8 11.74 2.29 -0.16
N ASP A 9 12.54 1.26 -0.43
CA ASP A 9 12.77 0.75 -1.78
C ASP A 9 11.54 0.08 -2.40
N ASP A 10 10.55 -0.31 -1.59
CA ASP A 10 9.29 -0.90 -2.07
C ASP A 10 8.30 0.17 -2.56
N ALA A 11 8.63 1.45 -2.39
CA ALA A 11 7.74 2.59 -2.65
C ALA A 11 7.07 2.54 -4.03
N ALA A 12 7.86 2.32 -5.08
CA ALA A 12 7.35 2.29 -6.44
C ALA A 12 6.33 1.14 -6.62
N ALA A 13 6.69 -0.07 -6.18
CA ALA A 13 5.83 -1.24 -6.31
C ALA A 13 4.53 -1.11 -5.49
N LEU A 14 4.59 -0.50 -4.31
CA LEU A 14 3.42 -0.21 -3.49
C LEU A 14 2.45 0.77 -4.19
N GLY A 15 2.98 1.78 -4.87
CA GLY A 15 2.20 2.71 -5.68
C GLY A 15 1.49 1.99 -6.82
N ASP A 16 2.21 1.17 -7.58
CA ASP A 16 1.67 0.40 -8.70
C ASP A 16 0.58 -0.59 -8.24
N LEU A 17 0.78 -1.25 -7.10
CA LEU A 17 -0.20 -2.18 -6.52
C LEU A 17 -1.45 -1.45 -6.02
N TRP A 18 -1.29 -0.25 -5.45
CA TRP A 18 -2.42 0.57 -5.04
C TRP A 18 -3.24 1.06 -6.24
N GLU A 19 -2.59 1.49 -7.32
CA GLU A 19 -3.29 1.90 -8.54
C GLU A 19 -4.08 0.74 -9.16
N GLN A 20 -3.50 -0.46 -9.18
CA GLN A 20 -4.21 -1.68 -9.59
C GLN A 20 -5.42 -1.97 -8.71
N LEU A 21 -5.29 -1.80 -7.39
CA LEU A 21 -6.40 -1.99 -6.44
C LEU A 21 -7.54 -0.99 -6.70
N VAL A 22 -7.21 0.28 -6.90
CA VAL A 22 -8.22 1.33 -7.15
C VAL A 22 -8.91 1.09 -8.49
N ALA A 23 -8.17 0.74 -9.54
CA ALA A 23 -8.75 0.40 -10.83
C ALA A 23 -9.68 -0.82 -10.73
N TYR A 24 -9.28 -1.84 -9.96
CA TYR A 24 -10.13 -3.01 -9.70
C TYR A 24 -11.41 -2.63 -8.94
N HIS A 25 -11.32 -1.84 -7.88
CA HIS A 25 -12.50 -1.36 -7.15
C HIS A 25 -13.46 -0.57 -8.04
N GLN A 26 -12.93 0.33 -8.87
CA GLN A 26 -13.76 1.11 -9.80
C GLN A 26 -14.44 0.22 -10.87
N ALA A 27 -13.79 -0.86 -11.29
CA ALA A 27 -14.40 -1.83 -12.20
C ALA A 27 -15.54 -2.62 -11.55
N LEU A 28 -15.51 -2.82 -10.22
CA LEU A 28 -16.60 -3.45 -9.47
C LEU A 28 -17.75 -2.47 -9.20
N ASP A 29 -17.42 -1.22 -8.90
CA ASP A 29 -18.38 -0.16 -8.60
C ASP A 29 -17.91 1.16 -9.23
N PRO A 30 -18.55 1.60 -10.33
CA PRO A 30 -18.18 2.84 -11.03
C PRO A 30 -18.32 4.12 -10.21
N ASP A 31 -19.08 4.09 -9.09
CA ASP A 31 -19.24 5.24 -8.20
C ASP A 31 -18.06 5.39 -7.24
N LEU A 32 -17.17 4.39 -7.14
CA LEU A 32 -15.95 4.49 -6.35
C LEU A 32 -14.91 5.42 -7.01
N PRO A 33 -14.10 6.14 -6.20
CA PRO A 33 -13.11 7.07 -6.73
C PRO A 33 -12.06 6.38 -7.59
N ALA A 34 -11.78 6.96 -8.76
CA ALA A 34 -10.59 6.63 -9.54
C ALA A 34 -9.31 7.12 -8.84
N ALA A 35 -8.17 6.57 -9.25
CA ALA A 35 -6.89 7.13 -8.85
C ALA A 35 -6.77 8.56 -9.40
N ALA A 36 -6.43 9.52 -8.54
CA ALA A 36 -6.08 10.86 -8.99
C ALA A 36 -4.80 10.80 -9.87
N PRO A 37 -4.52 11.82 -10.70
CA PRO A 37 -3.22 11.94 -11.35
C PRO A 37 -2.09 11.88 -10.32
N ASN A 38 -1.10 11.00 -10.55
CA ASN A 38 -0.02 10.68 -9.61
C ASN A 38 -0.49 10.07 -8.28
N GLY A 39 -1.66 9.43 -8.27
CA GLY A 39 -2.29 8.86 -7.09
C GLY A 39 -1.40 7.84 -6.38
N GLY A 40 -0.79 6.90 -7.11
CA GLY A 40 0.12 5.91 -6.52
C GLY A 40 1.32 6.55 -5.82
N THR A 41 1.92 7.57 -6.44
CA THR A 41 3.03 8.34 -5.85
C THR A 41 2.61 9.05 -4.57
N LEU A 42 1.47 9.75 -4.59
CA LEU A 42 0.96 10.49 -3.43
C LEU A 42 0.53 9.56 -2.29
N TYR A 43 -0.11 8.45 -2.62
CA TYR A 43 -0.48 7.40 -1.67
C TYR A 43 0.76 6.83 -0.98
N THR A 44 1.75 6.42 -1.77
CA THR A 44 2.95 5.78 -1.25
C THR A 44 3.77 6.75 -0.41
N ARG A 45 3.87 8.03 -0.78
CA ARG A 45 4.52 9.04 0.06
C ARG A 45 3.92 9.08 1.47
N ARG A 46 2.59 9.08 1.60
CA ARG A 46 1.89 9.06 2.91
C ARG A 46 2.12 7.76 3.69
N LEU A 47 2.29 6.65 2.97
CA LEU A 47 2.55 5.34 3.54
C LEU A 47 3.99 5.25 4.08
N ILE A 48 4.96 5.76 3.31
CA ILE A 48 6.39 5.82 3.66
C ILE A 48 6.60 6.67 4.89
N ASP A 49 5.93 7.83 4.97
CA ASP A 49 5.98 8.73 6.14
C ASP A 49 5.49 8.04 7.44
N ARG A 50 4.90 6.85 7.35
CA ARG A 50 4.40 6.04 8.47
C ARG A 50 5.10 4.69 8.66
N LEU A 51 6.17 4.40 7.94
CA LEU A 51 6.87 3.11 8.11
C LEU A 51 7.43 2.92 9.52
N ASP A 52 7.87 4.02 10.14
CA ASP A 52 8.42 4.02 11.50
C ASP A 52 7.37 4.26 12.60
N ASP A 53 6.11 4.53 12.22
CA ASP A 53 5.01 4.71 13.17
C ASP A 53 4.77 3.38 13.92
N PRO A 54 4.84 3.35 15.26
CA PRO A 54 4.60 2.13 16.03
C PRO A 54 3.16 1.61 15.90
N GLN A 55 2.20 2.47 15.54
CA GLN A 55 0.79 2.11 15.36
C GLN A 55 0.46 1.67 13.93
N THR A 56 1.36 1.86 12.98
CA THR A 56 1.16 1.47 11.58
C THR A 56 2.13 0.36 11.18
N ARG A 57 1.64 -0.62 10.42
CA ARG A 57 2.47 -1.70 9.85
C ARG A 57 2.11 -1.92 8.40
N VAL A 58 3.13 -1.94 7.56
CA VAL A 58 3.03 -2.33 6.15
C VAL A 58 3.86 -3.58 5.94
N LEU A 59 3.21 -4.63 5.44
CA LEU A 59 3.86 -5.88 5.05
C LEU A 59 3.83 -6.01 3.53
N VAL A 60 4.88 -6.56 2.95
CA VAL A 60 4.98 -6.88 1.53
C VAL A 60 5.23 -8.36 1.33
N ALA A 61 4.62 -8.93 0.30
CA ALA A 61 4.92 -10.27 -0.20
C ALA A 61 5.93 -10.16 -1.34
N VAL A 62 7.08 -10.81 -1.19
CA VAL A 62 8.22 -10.73 -2.10
C VAL A 62 8.51 -12.11 -2.68
N LEU A 63 8.61 -12.20 -4.00
CA LEU A 63 9.07 -13.40 -4.69
C LEU A 63 10.57 -13.61 -4.50
N ASP A 64 11.05 -14.81 -4.85
CA ASP A 64 12.47 -15.16 -4.67
C ASP A 64 13.40 -14.35 -5.58
N ASP A 65 12.86 -13.71 -6.62
CA ASP A 65 13.56 -12.77 -7.52
C ASP A 65 13.54 -11.30 -7.04
N GLY A 66 12.98 -11.04 -5.86
CA GLY A 66 12.92 -9.70 -5.27
C GLY A 66 11.71 -8.85 -5.66
N ARG A 67 10.84 -9.32 -6.56
CA ARG A 67 9.63 -8.56 -6.94
C ARG A 67 8.58 -8.57 -5.83
N VAL A 68 8.04 -7.40 -5.50
CA VAL A 68 6.88 -7.24 -4.62
C VAL A 68 5.61 -7.54 -5.41
N VAL A 69 4.78 -8.48 -4.92
CA VAL A 69 3.56 -8.94 -5.60
C VAL A 69 2.28 -8.68 -4.82
N GLY A 70 2.41 -8.10 -3.62
CA GLY A 70 1.26 -7.76 -2.79
C GLY A 70 1.71 -7.04 -1.53
N TYR A 71 0.79 -6.34 -0.90
CA TYR A 71 1.03 -5.67 0.36
C TYR A 71 -0.21 -5.66 1.25
N ALA A 72 0.00 -5.47 2.54
CA ALA A 72 -1.05 -5.28 3.54
C ALA A 72 -0.70 -4.10 4.45
N LEU A 73 -1.67 -3.23 4.69
CA LEU A 73 -1.58 -2.11 5.63
C LEU A 73 -2.45 -2.44 6.85
N ALA A 74 -1.87 -2.30 8.05
CA ALA A 74 -2.56 -2.44 9.32
C ALA A 74 -2.31 -1.20 10.18
N VAL A 75 -3.33 -0.75 10.90
CA VAL A 75 -3.27 0.41 11.81
C VAL A 75 -3.91 0.00 13.14
N LEU A 76 -3.23 0.29 14.25
CA LEU A 76 -3.78 0.20 15.59
C LEU A 76 -4.52 1.50 15.91
N ILE A 77 -5.80 1.40 16.19
CA ILE A 77 -6.66 2.54 16.52
C ILE A 77 -7.15 2.34 17.95
N ASP A 78 -6.87 3.31 18.82
CA ASP A 78 -7.49 3.39 20.14
C ASP A 78 -8.89 4.00 19.99
N LEU A 79 -9.92 3.27 20.43
CA LEU A 79 -11.32 3.68 20.36
C LEU A 79 -11.85 4.12 21.73
N SER A 80 -10.97 4.41 22.68
CA SER A 80 -11.37 4.93 23.99
C SER A 80 -12.23 6.20 23.83
N PRO A 81 -13.38 6.27 24.54
CA PRO A 81 -14.34 7.37 24.42
C PRO A 81 -13.83 8.71 24.97
#